data_AF-A0A8X7UGA0-F1
#
_entry.id   AF-A0A8X7UGA0-F1
#
_cell.length_a   1.000
_cell.length_b   1.000
_cell.length_c   1.000
_cell.angle_alpha   90.00
_cell.angle_beta   90.00
_cell.angle_gamma   90.00
#
_symmetry.space_group_name_H-M   'P 1'
#
loop_
_entity.id
_entity.type
_entity.pdbx_description
1 polymer ?
#
loop_
_entity_poly.entity_id
_entity_poly.type
_entity_poly.pdbx_seq_one_letter_code
_entity_poly.pdbx_strand_id
1 'polypeptide(L)'
;MEVITHPTPRTVDEVFTDLRGRRAGLIKALTTDMVKFYQTCDPEKENLCLYGLPNETWEVNLPVEEVPPELPEPALGINFARDGMQEKDWVSLVAVHSDSWLLSVAFYFGARFGFGKNERKKLFQMINELPTIFEIVTGNAKQSKDLSGNNNTSSKSKSNGLKVPKMSSPPPKEEDESEDEDEDDEQGAVCGACGDSDGTDEFWICCDACEKWFHGKCVKITPAKAEHIKHYKCPSCSNKRARP
;
A
#
# COMPACT_ATOMS: atom_id res chain seq x y z
N MET A 1 -18.12 -23.47 -28.64
CA MET A 1 -17.81 -22.94 -27.29
C MET A 1 -18.36 -21.54 -27.26
N GLU A 2 -19.28 -21.23 -26.36
CA GLU A 2 -19.78 -19.86 -26.24
C GLU A 2 -18.68 -19.04 -25.56
N VAL A 3 -18.18 -18.01 -26.26
CA VAL A 3 -17.30 -17.02 -25.65
C VAL A 3 -18.18 -16.25 -24.67
N ILE A 4 -17.98 -16.47 -23.37
CA ILE A 4 -18.65 -15.69 -22.33
C ILE A 4 -18.05 -14.29 -22.37
N THR A 5 -18.63 -13.43 -23.20
CA THR A 5 -18.28 -12.01 -23.28
C THR A 5 -18.74 -11.35 -22.00
N HIS A 6 -17.88 -11.34 -20.98
CA HIS A 6 -18.12 -10.57 -19.77
C HIS A 6 -18.35 -9.10 -20.16
N PRO A 7 -19.44 -8.45 -19.71
CA PRO A 7 -19.72 -7.09 -20.09
C PRO A 7 -18.59 -6.19 -19.57
N THR A 8 -17.89 -5.54 -20.49
CA THR A 8 -16.80 -4.62 -20.15
C THR A 8 -17.37 -3.50 -19.27
N PRO A 9 -16.86 -3.28 -18.04
CA PRO A 9 -17.37 -2.21 -17.18
C PRO A 9 -17.15 -0.84 -17.83
N ARG A 10 -17.97 0.18 -17.53
CA ARG A 10 -17.85 1.53 -18.12
C ARG A 10 -18.03 2.67 -17.12
N THR A 11 -18.64 2.41 -15.99
CA THR A 11 -18.88 3.35 -14.89
C THR A 11 -18.04 3.01 -13.66
N VAL A 12 -17.89 3.95 -12.73
CA VAL A 12 -17.13 3.72 -11.47
C VAL A 12 -17.67 2.52 -10.71
N ASP A 13 -18.99 2.39 -10.62
CA ASP A 13 -19.65 1.34 -9.86
C ASP A 13 -19.52 -0.04 -10.55
N GLU A 14 -19.49 -0.10 -11.88
CA GLU A 14 -19.19 -1.33 -12.63
C GLU A 14 -17.72 -1.74 -12.51
N VAL A 15 -16.77 -0.79 -12.59
CA VAL A 15 -15.33 -1.07 -12.40
C VAL A 15 -15.06 -1.54 -10.97
N PHE A 16 -15.72 -0.96 -9.98
CA PHE A 16 -15.65 -1.43 -8.59
C PHE A 16 -16.30 -2.81 -8.42
N THR A 17 -17.37 -3.12 -9.16
CA THR A 17 -18.00 -4.44 -9.16
C THR A 17 -17.08 -5.51 -9.77
N ASP A 18 -16.42 -5.22 -10.89
CA ASP A 18 -15.38 -6.08 -11.49
C ASP A 18 -14.25 -6.34 -10.48
N LEU A 19 -13.69 -5.29 -9.86
CA LEU A 19 -12.66 -5.43 -8.83
C LEU A 19 -13.13 -6.28 -7.64
N ARG A 20 -14.37 -6.08 -7.15
CA ARG A 20 -14.92 -6.88 -6.04
C ARG A 20 -15.05 -8.36 -6.42
N GLY A 21 -15.49 -8.65 -7.64
CA GLY A 21 -15.57 -10.02 -8.16
C GLY A 21 -14.21 -10.70 -8.19
N ARG A 22 -13.21 -10.06 -8.82
CA ARG A 22 -11.83 -10.57 -8.88
C ARG A 22 -11.22 -10.75 -7.48
N ARG A 23 -11.43 -9.76 -6.60
CA ARG A 23 -10.98 -9.79 -5.19
C ARG A 23 -11.60 -10.95 -4.42
N ALA A 24 -12.88 -11.25 -4.61
CA ALA A 24 -13.54 -12.39 -3.98
C ALA A 24 -12.92 -13.72 -4.44
N GLY A 25 -12.65 -13.87 -5.74
CA GLY A 25 -11.93 -15.04 -6.29
C GLY A 25 -10.53 -15.22 -5.67
N LEU A 26 -9.75 -14.14 -5.59
CA LEU A 26 -8.41 -14.15 -5.00
C LEU A 26 -8.41 -14.46 -3.49
N ILE A 27 -9.33 -13.86 -2.73
CA ILE A 27 -9.53 -14.20 -1.31
C ILE A 27 -9.87 -15.68 -1.18
N LYS A 28 -10.73 -16.21 -2.04
CA LYS A 28 -11.11 -17.62 -2.03
C LYS A 28 -9.88 -18.52 -2.29
N ALA A 29 -9.04 -18.19 -3.26
CA ALA A 29 -7.79 -18.91 -3.54
C ALA A 29 -6.86 -18.97 -2.32
N LEU A 30 -6.70 -17.83 -1.63
CA LEU A 30 -5.76 -17.65 -0.51
C LEU A 30 -6.34 -17.98 0.87
N THR A 31 -7.59 -18.48 0.95
CA THR A 31 -8.23 -18.86 2.21
C THR A 31 -8.99 -20.18 2.10
N THR A 32 -10.14 -20.19 1.42
CA THR A 32 -11.08 -21.31 1.38
C THR A 32 -10.55 -22.47 0.53
N ASP A 33 -9.97 -22.15 -0.62
CA ASP A 33 -9.43 -23.13 -1.57
C ASP A 33 -7.88 -23.29 -1.42
N MET A 34 -7.30 -22.85 -0.29
CA MET A 34 -5.84 -22.71 -0.10
C MET A 34 -5.04 -23.98 -0.44
N VAL A 35 -5.52 -25.15 -0.02
CA VAL A 35 -4.88 -26.45 -0.33
C VAL A 35 -4.85 -26.72 -1.84
N LYS A 36 -5.94 -26.40 -2.56
CA LYS A 36 -6.03 -26.56 -4.02
C LYS A 36 -5.11 -25.56 -4.73
N PHE A 37 -5.08 -24.31 -4.26
CA PHE A 37 -4.20 -23.27 -4.80
C PHE A 37 -2.72 -23.66 -4.63
N TYR A 38 -2.30 -24.05 -3.42
CA TYR A 38 -0.93 -24.50 -3.11
C TYR A 38 -0.49 -25.68 -4.01
N GLN A 39 -1.36 -26.68 -4.19
CA GLN A 39 -1.11 -27.83 -5.06
C GLN A 39 -1.02 -27.47 -6.55
N THR A 40 -1.69 -26.40 -6.99
CA THR A 40 -1.66 -25.96 -8.39
C THR A 40 -0.37 -25.20 -8.72
N CYS A 41 0.13 -24.41 -7.76
CA CYS A 41 1.39 -23.65 -7.80
C CYS A 41 2.65 -24.52 -7.67
N ASP A 42 2.82 -25.47 -8.58
CA ASP A 42 3.95 -26.40 -8.65
C ASP A 42 5.26 -25.68 -9.06
N PRO A 43 6.33 -25.70 -8.24
CA PRO A 43 7.61 -25.04 -8.56
C PRO A 43 8.37 -25.68 -9.73
N GLU A 44 8.06 -26.93 -10.10
CA GLU A 44 8.68 -27.61 -11.25
C GLU A 44 8.04 -27.23 -12.59
N LYS A 45 6.97 -26.44 -12.58
CA LYS A 45 6.36 -25.84 -13.78
C LYS A 45 7.03 -24.51 -14.12
N GLU A 46 6.78 -24.07 -15.35
CA GLU A 46 7.05 -22.70 -15.78
C GLU A 46 6.45 -21.65 -14.82
N ASN A 47 6.87 -20.40 -14.96
CA ASN A 47 6.48 -19.33 -14.04
C ASN A 47 4.96 -19.08 -14.10
N LEU A 48 4.27 -19.35 -12.99
CA LEU A 48 2.82 -19.22 -12.89
C LEU A 48 2.40 -17.87 -12.31
N CYS A 49 1.19 -17.47 -12.66
CA CYS A 49 0.46 -16.30 -12.20
C CYS A 49 -0.84 -16.74 -11.49
N LEU A 50 -1.34 -15.93 -10.55
CA LEU A 50 -2.67 -16.09 -9.95
C LEU A 50 -3.58 -14.98 -10.48
N TYR A 51 -4.70 -15.36 -11.10
CA TYR A 51 -5.70 -14.45 -11.63
C TYR A 51 -7.00 -14.52 -10.84
N GLY A 52 -7.58 -13.35 -10.55
CA GLY A 52 -8.96 -13.20 -10.11
C GLY A 52 -9.88 -12.85 -11.28
N LEU A 53 -11.02 -13.54 -11.38
CA LEU A 53 -12.01 -13.32 -12.45
C LEU A 53 -13.27 -12.60 -11.90
N PRO A 54 -13.98 -11.80 -12.71
CA PRO A 54 -15.12 -10.99 -12.24
C PRO A 54 -16.31 -11.81 -11.73
N ASN A 55 -16.36 -13.09 -12.06
CA ASN A 55 -17.37 -14.06 -11.63
C ASN A 55 -17.06 -14.72 -10.27
N GLU A 56 -16.21 -14.10 -9.45
CA GLU A 56 -15.78 -14.60 -8.12
C GLU A 56 -14.99 -15.92 -8.15
N THR A 57 -14.44 -16.28 -9.31
CA THR A 57 -13.53 -17.44 -9.46
C THR A 57 -12.08 -16.99 -9.60
N TRP A 58 -11.17 -17.96 -9.50
CA TRP A 58 -9.74 -17.77 -9.61
C TRP A 58 -9.13 -18.87 -10.47
N GLU A 59 -8.01 -18.56 -11.11
CA GLU A 59 -7.22 -19.51 -11.88
C GLU A 59 -5.73 -19.29 -11.66
N VAL A 60 -4.95 -20.35 -11.84
CA VAL A 60 -3.48 -20.30 -11.85
C VAL A 60 -3.05 -20.74 -13.24
N ASN A 61 -2.37 -19.87 -13.96
CA ASN A 61 -2.04 -20.04 -15.37
C ASN A 61 -0.70 -19.39 -15.71
N LEU A 62 -0.22 -19.61 -16.94
CA LEU A 62 0.89 -18.86 -17.52
C LEU A 62 0.46 -17.40 -17.81
N PRO A 63 1.40 -16.45 -17.90
CA PRO A 63 1.12 -15.10 -18.40
C PRO A 63 0.57 -15.13 -19.83
N VAL A 64 -0.23 -14.14 -20.21
CA VAL A 64 -0.88 -14.12 -21.52
C VAL A 64 0.16 -13.94 -22.64
N GLU A 65 0.09 -14.75 -23.69
CA GLU A 65 1.02 -14.70 -24.84
C GLU A 65 0.79 -13.50 -25.77
N GLU A 66 -0.32 -12.78 -25.62
CA GLU A 66 -0.68 -11.63 -26.47
C GLU A 66 0.20 -10.41 -26.18
N VAL A 67 0.66 -9.73 -27.25
CA VAL A 67 1.58 -8.60 -27.14
C VAL A 67 1.03 -7.37 -27.89
N PRO A 68 0.66 -6.28 -27.19
CA PRO A 68 0.54 -6.15 -25.74
C PRO A 68 -0.70 -6.88 -25.18
N PRO A 69 -0.69 -7.34 -23.92
CA PRO A 69 -1.86 -7.97 -23.30
C PRO A 69 -2.98 -6.95 -23.07
N GLU A 70 -4.24 -7.40 -23.07
CA GLU A 70 -5.39 -6.50 -22.90
C GLU A 70 -5.49 -5.91 -21.48
N LEU A 71 -5.01 -6.62 -20.45
CA LEU A 71 -5.02 -6.18 -19.05
C LEU A 71 -3.60 -6.15 -18.48
N PRO A 72 -3.33 -5.38 -17.41
CA PRO A 72 -2.11 -5.53 -16.62
C PRO A 72 -1.93 -6.97 -16.15
N GLU A 73 -0.72 -7.51 -16.26
CA GLU A 73 -0.39 -8.85 -15.77
C GLU A 73 -0.17 -8.85 -14.24
N PRO A 74 -0.54 -9.93 -13.52
CA PRO A 74 -0.20 -10.13 -12.12
C PRO A 74 1.27 -10.54 -11.96
N ALA A 75 1.70 -10.76 -10.72
CA ALA A 75 3.07 -11.21 -10.45
C ALA A 75 3.36 -12.59 -11.07
N LEU A 76 4.46 -12.68 -11.81
CA LEU A 76 4.94 -13.87 -12.49
C LEU A 76 5.88 -14.69 -11.61
N GLY A 77 5.71 -16.01 -11.60
CA GLY A 77 6.60 -16.95 -10.90
C GLY A 77 6.27 -17.14 -9.42
N ILE A 78 5.01 -16.97 -9.03
CA ILE A 78 4.58 -17.14 -7.62
C ILE A 78 4.87 -18.55 -7.09
N ASN A 79 4.87 -19.55 -7.97
CA ASN A 79 5.21 -20.94 -7.65
C ASN A 79 6.68 -21.12 -7.23
N PHE A 80 7.62 -20.34 -7.78
CA PHE A 80 9.05 -20.51 -7.50
C PHE A 80 9.41 -20.25 -6.03
N ALA A 81 8.75 -19.27 -5.40
CA ALA A 81 8.99 -18.93 -3.99
C ALA A 81 8.27 -19.85 -2.98
N ARG A 82 7.33 -20.71 -3.43
CA ARG A 82 6.40 -21.46 -2.57
C ARG A 82 7.11 -22.32 -1.52
N ASP A 83 8.16 -23.04 -1.92
CA ASP A 83 8.87 -24.00 -1.06
C ASP A 83 10.11 -23.39 -0.39
N GLY A 84 10.44 -22.14 -0.73
CA GLY A 84 11.57 -21.39 -0.18
C GLY A 84 11.28 -20.62 1.12
N MET A 85 10.02 -20.61 1.59
CA MET A 85 9.59 -19.85 2.77
C MET A 85 8.42 -20.53 3.49
N GLN A 86 7.98 -20.00 4.65
CA GLN A 86 6.80 -20.54 5.33
C GLN A 86 5.55 -20.26 4.49
N GLU A 87 4.60 -21.20 4.46
CA GLU A 87 3.35 -21.08 3.69
C GLU A 87 2.62 -19.76 3.96
N LYS A 88 2.52 -19.33 5.23
CA LYS A 88 1.90 -18.06 5.62
C LYS A 88 2.61 -16.82 5.03
N ASP A 89 3.94 -16.87 4.90
CA ASP A 89 4.76 -15.77 4.39
C ASP A 89 4.65 -15.72 2.86
N TRP A 90 4.57 -16.88 2.21
CA TRP A 90 4.25 -17.02 0.79
C TRP A 90 2.84 -16.53 0.45
N VAL A 91 1.82 -16.94 1.21
CA VAL A 91 0.43 -16.45 1.06
C VAL A 91 0.37 -14.93 1.23
N SER A 92 1.09 -14.39 2.21
CA SER A 92 1.19 -12.93 2.42
C SER A 92 1.84 -12.22 1.23
N LEU A 93 2.92 -12.79 0.66
CA LEU A 93 3.58 -12.26 -0.53
C LEU A 93 2.62 -12.25 -1.75
N VAL A 94 1.94 -13.37 -2.01
CA VAL A 94 0.97 -13.48 -3.11
C VAL A 94 -0.20 -12.51 -2.90
N ALA A 95 -0.66 -12.30 -1.67
CA ALA A 95 -1.71 -11.34 -1.35
C ALA A 95 -1.31 -9.90 -1.70
N VAL A 96 -0.12 -9.43 -1.29
CA VAL A 96 0.37 -8.06 -1.60
C VAL A 96 0.49 -7.83 -3.11
N HIS A 97 0.98 -8.82 -3.86
CA HIS A 97 1.02 -8.74 -5.31
C HIS A 97 -0.38 -8.76 -5.95
N SER A 98 -1.32 -9.51 -5.38
CA SER A 98 -2.72 -9.57 -5.83
C SER A 98 -3.47 -8.25 -5.58
N ASP A 99 -3.28 -7.62 -4.42
CA ASP A 99 -3.82 -6.30 -4.08
C ASP A 99 -3.29 -5.22 -5.06
N SER A 100 -1.99 -5.25 -5.36
CA SER A 100 -1.34 -4.36 -6.32
C SER A 100 -1.90 -4.54 -7.75
N TRP A 101 -2.10 -5.80 -8.15
CA TRP A 101 -2.66 -6.14 -9.46
C TRP A 101 -4.12 -5.69 -9.61
N LEU A 102 -4.96 -5.89 -8.60
CA LEU A 102 -6.36 -5.41 -8.59
C LEU A 102 -6.45 -3.90 -8.79
N LEU A 103 -5.61 -3.13 -8.07
CA LEU A 103 -5.56 -1.68 -8.23
C LEU A 103 -5.14 -1.29 -9.66
N SER A 104 -4.14 -1.98 -10.22
CA SER A 104 -3.69 -1.78 -11.60
C SER A 104 -4.81 -2.04 -12.62
N VAL A 105 -5.53 -3.16 -12.51
CA VAL A 105 -6.65 -3.52 -13.40
C VAL A 105 -7.79 -2.50 -13.30
N ALA A 106 -8.18 -2.09 -12.09
CA ALA A 106 -9.26 -1.12 -11.89
C ALA A 106 -8.91 0.26 -12.46
N PHE A 107 -7.67 0.73 -12.30
CA PHE A 107 -7.24 2.02 -12.85
C PHE A 107 -6.92 1.96 -14.35
N TYR A 108 -6.51 0.81 -14.88
CA TYR A 108 -6.46 0.58 -16.32
C TYR A 108 -7.85 0.72 -16.95
N PHE A 109 -8.87 0.07 -16.37
CA PHE A 109 -10.26 0.25 -16.80
C PHE A 109 -10.71 1.71 -16.66
N GLY A 110 -10.43 2.35 -15.52
CA GLY A 110 -10.74 3.78 -15.33
C GLY A 110 -10.13 4.66 -16.44
N ALA A 111 -8.87 4.45 -16.81
CA ALA A 111 -8.24 5.17 -17.92
C ALA A 111 -8.91 4.84 -19.27
N ARG A 112 -9.17 3.56 -19.56
CA ARG A 112 -9.80 3.09 -20.80
C ARG A 112 -11.23 3.62 -21.00
N PHE A 113 -11.95 3.93 -19.93
CA PHE A 113 -13.31 4.50 -19.96
C PHE A 113 -13.34 6.01 -19.65
N GLY A 114 -12.19 6.68 -19.63
CA GLY A 114 -12.10 8.15 -19.57
C GLY A 114 -12.35 8.76 -18.19
N PHE A 115 -12.09 8.04 -17.10
CA PHE A 115 -12.29 8.55 -15.74
C PHE A 115 -11.41 9.76 -15.45
N GLY A 116 -12.03 10.88 -15.10
CA GLY A 116 -11.38 12.10 -14.67
C GLY A 116 -10.89 12.04 -13.22
N LYS A 117 -10.52 13.22 -12.66
CA LYS A 117 -10.05 13.35 -11.27
C LYS A 117 -11.08 12.80 -10.26
N ASN A 118 -12.35 13.09 -10.49
CA ASN A 118 -13.43 12.79 -9.55
C ASN A 118 -13.82 11.31 -9.57
N GLU A 119 -13.89 10.70 -10.76
CA GLU A 119 -14.21 9.30 -10.95
C GLU A 119 -13.09 8.41 -10.37
N ARG A 120 -11.83 8.78 -10.59
CA ARG A 120 -10.66 8.12 -9.96
C ARG A 120 -10.66 8.27 -8.44
N LYS A 121 -11.01 9.44 -7.90
CA LYS A 121 -11.15 9.67 -6.45
C LYS A 121 -12.25 8.78 -5.86
N LYS A 122 -13.46 8.77 -6.46
CA LYS A 122 -14.58 7.91 -6.03
C LYS A 122 -14.20 6.44 -6.07
N LEU A 123 -13.59 5.97 -7.18
CA LEU A 123 -13.14 4.58 -7.30
C LEU A 123 -12.14 4.20 -6.20
N PHE A 124 -11.13 5.05 -5.94
CA PHE A 124 -10.14 4.79 -4.89
C PHE A 124 -10.79 4.71 -3.50
N GLN A 125 -11.71 5.63 -3.19
CA GLN A 125 -12.44 5.62 -1.91
C GLN A 125 -13.19 4.31 -1.71
N MET A 126 -13.96 3.84 -2.71
CA MET A 126 -14.70 2.58 -2.65
C MET A 126 -13.78 1.36 -2.50
N ILE A 127 -12.61 1.36 -3.17
CA ILE A 127 -11.60 0.30 -3.01
C ILE A 127 -11.05 0.29 -1.57
N ASN A 128 -10.73 1.46 -1.03
CA ASN A 128 -10.07 1.63 0.27
C ASN A 128 -11.03 1.51 1.47
N GLU A 129 -12.34 1.39 1.24
CA GLU A 129 -13.33 0.96 2.24
C GLU A 129 -13.27 -0.56 2.52
N LEU A 130 -12.64 -1.34 1.64
CA LEU A 130 -12.43 -2.77 1.82
C LEU A 130 -11.06 -3.03 2.47
N PRO A 131 -10.93 -3.99 3.40
CA PRO A 131 -9.62 -4.46 3.81
C PRO A 131 -8.90 -5.08 2.60
N THR A 132 -7.59 -4.91 2.54
CA THR A 132 -6.73 -5.58 1.55
C THR A 132 -6.82 -7.10 1.70
N ILE A 133 -6.48 -7.83 0.63
CA ILE A 133 -6.33 -9.29 0.69
C ILE A 133 -5.24 -9.64 1.71
N PHE A 134 -4.14 -8.88 1.73
CA PHE A 134 -3.09 -9.00 2.74
C PHE A 134 -3.62 -8.92 4.17
N GLU A 135 -4.39 -7.87 4.51
CA GLU A 135 -4.99 -7.73 5.85
C GLU A 135 -5.95 -8.88 6.21
N ILE A 136 -6.64 -9.45 5.22
CA ILE A 136 -7.50 -10.62 5.44
C ILE A 136 -6.65 -11.86 5.78
N VAL A 137 -5.64 -12.18 4.97
CA VAL A 137 -4.84 -13.41 5.17
C VAL A 137 -3.92 -13.33 6.39
N THR A 138 -3.50 -12.13 6.83
CA THR A 138 -2.73 -11.96 8.07
C THR A 138 -3.60 -11.83 9.31
N GLY A 139 -4.92 -11.65 9.17
CA GLY A 139 -5.83 -11.41 10.30
C GLY A 139 -5.81 -9.98 10.84
N ASN A 140 -5.25 -9.02 10.10
CA ASN A 140 -5.18 -7.61 10.47
C ASN A 140 -6.44 -6.81 10.06
N ALA A 141 -7.32 -7.39 9.25
CA ALA A 141 -8.54 -6.76 8.76
C ALA A 141 -9.44 -6.30 9.92
N LYS A 142 -9.53 -4.98 10.11
CA LYS A 142 -10.49 -4.38 11.04
C LYS A 142 -11.90 -4.62 10.51
N GLN A 143 -12.77 -5.22 11.33
CA GLN A 143 -14.20 -5.28 11.01
C GLN A 143 -14.72 -3.84 10.94
N SER A 144 -15.14 -3.41 9.75
CA SER A 144 -15.91 -2.18 9.61
C SER A 144 -17.18 -2.32 10.43
N LYS A 145 -17.47 -1.34 11.30
CA LYS A 145 -18.73 -1.34 12.04
C LYS A 145 -19.84 -1.07 11.04
N ASP A 146 -20.68 -2.08 10.82
CA ASP A 146 -21.93 -1.93 10.10
C ASP A 146 -22.74 -0.76 10.71
N LEU A 147 -23.31 0.08 9.85
CA LEU A 147 -24.18 1.19 10.25
C LEU A 147 -25.60 0.66 10.58
N SER A 148 -25.67 -0.30 11.50
CA SER A 148 -26.93 -0.77 12.10
C SER A 148 -27.13 -0.07 13.44
N GLY A 149 -27.84 1.05 13.45
CA GLY A 149 -28.15 1.77 14.68
C GLY A 149 -29.11 0.99 15.58
N ASN A 150 -28.80 0.90 16.87
CA ASN A 150 -29.83 0.78 17.89
C ASN A 150 -29.36 1.33 19.25
N ASN A 151 -30.19 2.18 19.86
CA ASN A 151 -29.94 2.70 21.20
C ASN A 151 -30.15 1.60 22.25
N ASN A 152 -29.31 1.58 23.30
CA ASN A 152 -29.81 1.79 24.67
C ASN A 152 -28.70 1.87 25.74
N THR A 153 -29.08 2.46 26.87
CA THR A 153 -28.18 3.05 27.88
C THR A 153 -28.06 2.27 29.19
N SER A 154 -26.89 2.37 29.82
CA SER A 154 -26.63 2.15 31.27
C SER A 154 -26.62 0.66 31.74
N SER A 155 -25.98 0.24 32.84
CA SER A 155 -25.40 0.96 34.00
C SER A 155 -24.18 0.24 34.65
N LYS A 156 -23.31 1.03 35.28
CA LYS A 156 -22.18 0.76 36.23
C LYS A 156 -22.16 -0.57 37.03
N SER A 157 -20.94 -1.05 37.34
CA SER A 157 -20.43 -1.14 38.74
C SER A 157 -18.89 -1.25 38.87
N LYS A 158 -18.36 -0.88 40.06
CA LYS A 158 -16.93 -0.73 40.46
C LYS A 158 -16.27 -2.10 40.84
N SER A 159 -14.95 -2.29 41.03
CA SER A 159 -14.04 -1.50 41.90
C SER A 159 -12.51 -1.77 41.81
N ASN A 160 -11.76 -0.67 42.02
CA ASN A 160 -10.45 -0.44 42.68
C ASN A 160 -9.29 -1.47 42.69
N GLY A 161 -8.10 -0.98 42.31
CA GLY A 161 -6.77 -1.46 42.76
C GLY A 161 -5.63 -0.51 42.33
N LEU A 162 -5.07 0.29 43.27
CA LEU A 162 -4.09 1.34 42.98
C LEU A 162 -2.63 0.88 43.15
N LYS A 163 -1.71 1.38 42.30
CA LYS A 163 -0.49 2.12 42.70
C LYS A 163 0.23 2.78 41.52
N VAL A 164 0.66 4.03 41.73
CA VAL A 164 1.48 4.88 40.82
C VAL A 164 2.79 5.22 41.57
N PRO A 165 3.89 5.69 40.93
CA PRO A 165 4.01 7.11 40.56
C PRO A 165 4.52 7.36 39.11
N LYS A 166 4.05 8.36 38.32
CA LYS A 166 4.07 9.86 38.48
C LYS A 166 5.52 10.40 38.30
N MET A 167 5.87 11.42 37.50
CA MET A 167 5.31 12.74 37.16
C MET A 167 5.99 13.29 35.87
N SER A 168 5.58 14.36 35.15
CA SER A 168 4.43 15.29 35.26
C SER A 168 4.21 16.13 33.97
N SER A 169 3.06 15.89 33.33
CA SER A 169 2.04 16.83 32.79
C SER A 169 2.21 18.38 32.74
N PRO A 170 1.66 19.06 31.70
CA PRO A 170 1.22 20.48 31.66
C PRO A 170 -0.21 20.66 32.25
N PRO A 171 -0.92 21.82 32.11
CA PRO A 171 -2.03 21.88 31.13
C PRO A 171 -2.23 23.19 30.24
N PRO A 172 -3.22 24.13 30.38
CA PRO A 172 -4.12 24.49 29.23
C PRO A 172 -4.48 26.02 29.06
N LYS A 173 -5.47 26.54 28.28
CA LYS A 173 -6.88 26.14 27.98
C LYS A 173 -7.55 27.01 26.86
N GLU A 174 -8.41 26.39 26.02
CA GLU A 174 -9.78 26.79 25.52
C GLU A 174 -10.05 28.22 24.95
N GLU A 175 -10.93 28.47 23.95
CA GLU A 175 -11.91 27.66 23.17
C GLU A 175 -12.32 28.44 21.86
N ASP A 176 -12.93 27.73 20.88
CA ASP A 176 -14.13 28.11 20.08
C ASP A 176 -14.11 27.95 18.52
N GLU A 177 -15.31 27.70 17.99
CA GLU A 177 -15.88 27.25 16.69
C GLU A 177 -15.25 27.49 15.29
N SER A 178 -15.45 26.46 14.43
CA SER A 178 -15.93 26.47 13.02
C SER A 178 -15.01 26.55 11.78
N GLU A 179 -15.39 25.68 10.82
CA GLU A 179 -15.25 25.73 9.34
C GLU A 179 -13.90 25.47 8.62
N ASP A 180 -14.05 24.76 7.51
CA ASP A 180 -13.10 24.06 6.64
C ASP A 180 -11.97 24.91 6.01
N GLU A 181 -10.76 24.32 5.89
CA GLU A 181 -9.96 24.15 4.64
C GLU A 181 -8.48 23.82 4.97
N ASP A 182 -8.18 22.56 5.32
CA ASP A 182 -6.79 22.06 5.43
C ASP A 182 -6.21 21.73 4.04
N GLU A 183 -5.68 22.76 3.34
CA GLU A 183 -4.71 22.60 2.24
C GLU A 183 -3.27 22.49 2.78
N ASP A 184 -2.88 21.31 3.28
CA ASP A 184 -1.48 20.89 3.50
C ASP A 184 -1.49 19.37 3.83
N ASP A 185 -0.51 18.51 3.54
CA ASP A 185 0.91 18.72 3.25
C ASP A 185 1.38 17.90 2.02
N GLU A 186 1.77 18.53 0.91
CA GLU A 186 2.74 17.94 -0.05
C GLU A 186 4.15 18.45 0.27
N GLN A 187 4.62 18.17 1.49
CA GLN A 187 5.96 18.57 1.92
C GLN A 187 7.04 17.70 1.28
N GLY A 188 7.46 18.14 0.09
CA GLY A 188 8.70 17.71 -0.55
C GLY A 188 9.90 17.85 0.38
N ALA A 189 10.92 17.01 0.15
CA ALA A 189 12.06 16.90 1.05
C ALA A 189 12.80 18.24 1.21
N VAL A 190 12.86 18.75 2.44
CA VAL A 190 13.50 20.03 2.76
C VAL A 190 15.01 19.87 3.00
N CYS A 191 15.81 20.76 2.40
CA CYS A 191 17.26 20.75 2.58
C CYS A 191 17.67 21.14 4.01
N GLY A 192 18.30 20.20 4.72
CA GLY A 192 18.72 20.36 6.13
C GLY A 192 19.84 21.38 6.39
N ALA A 193 20.22 22.18 5.39
CA ALA A 193 21.20 23.27 5.52
C ALA A 193 20.65 24.66 5.14
N CYS A 194 19.73 24.77 4.18
CA CYS A 194 19.13 26.07 3.79
C CYS A 194 17.64 26.21 4.16
N GLY A 195 16.92 25.10 4.33
CA GLY A 195 15.48 25.12 4.64
C GLY A 195 14.56 25.16 3.42
N ASP A 196 15.13 25.19 2.21
CA ASP A 196 14.36 25.23 0.95
C ASP A 196 14.05 23.82 0.41
N SER A 197 12.96 23.73 -0.36
CA SER A 197 12.53 22.57 -1.14
C SER A 197 12.65 22.77 -2.67
N ASP A 198 13.00 23.98 -3.13
CA ASP A 198 13.17 24.31 -4.56
C ASP A 198 14.34 23.54 -5.17
N GLY A 199 14.02 22.42 -5.84
CA GLY A 199 15.00 21.44 -6.27
C GLY A 199 14.68 20.70 -7.57
N THR A 200 13.84 21.26 -8.46
CA THR A 200 13.74 20.72 -9.82
C THR A 200 15.08 20.86 -10.53
N ASP A 201 15.76 19.72 -10.75
CA ASP A 201 17.08 19.57 -11.38
C ASP A 201 18.32 19.87 -10.52
N GLU A 202 18.20 19.87 -9.18
CA GLU A 202 19.38 19.93 -8.28
C GLU A 202 19.83 18.55 -7.76
N PHE A 203 21.15 18.38 -7.58
CA PHE A 203 21.75 17.19 -6.99
C PHE A 203 21.64 17.19 -5.45
N TRP A 204 21.16 16.08 -4.88
CA TRP A 204 20.98 15.88 -3.44
C TRP A 204 21.85 14.76 -2.86
N ILE A 205 22.20 14.87 -1.58
CA ILE A 205 22.93 13.84 -0.83
C ILE A 205 22.38 13.68 0.59
N CYS A 206 22.22 12.43 1.05
CA CYS A 206 21.75 12.10 2.40
C CYS A 206 22.91 11.80 3.36
N CYS A 207 22.83 12.25 4.60
CA CYS A 207 23.85 12.06 5.63
C CYS A 207 23.63 10.77 6.45
N ASP A 208 24.55 9.82 6.38
CA ASP A 208 24.51 8.53 7.13
C ASP A 208 24.48 8.66 8.66
N ALA A 209 24.67 9.87 9.20
CA ALA A 209 24.74 10.12 10.65
C ALA A 209 23.54 10.88 11.22
N CYS A 210 22.66 11.42 10.38
CA CYS A 210 21.43 12.10 10.84
C CYS A 210 20.25 12.00 9.87
N GLU A 211 20.38 11.23 8.78
CA GLU A 211 19.32 10.88 7.82
C GLU A 211 18.65 12.08 7.13
N LYS A 212 19.23 13.28 7.28
CA LYS A 212 18.80 14.50 6.59
C LYS A 212 19.38 14.58 5.19
N TRP A 213 18.55 15.09 4.27
CA TRP A 213 18.89 15.39 2.89
C TRP A 213 19.43 16.82 2.74
N PHE A 214 20.34 17.00 1.78
CA PHE A 214 21.00 18.27 1.51
C PHE A 214 21.23 18.47 0.00
N HIS A 215 20.98 19.67 -0.53
CA HIS A 215 21.52 20.07 -1.82
C HIS A 215 23.05 19.96 -1.79
N GLY A 216 23.67 19.35 -2.82
CA GLY A 216 25.12 19.23 -2.93
C GLY A 216 25.85 20.58 -2.85
N LYS A 217 25.24 21.64 -3.41
CA LYS A 217 25.73 23.03 -3.30
C LYS A 217 25.84 23.50 -1.83
N CYS A 218 24.82 23.23 -1.01
CA CYS A 218 24.76 23.68 0.38
C CYS A 218 25.80 22.99 1.28
N VAL A 219 26.27 21.81 0.90
CA VAL A 219 27.30 21.05 1.63
C VAL A 219 28.64 20.91 0.90
N LYS A 220 28.82 21.61 -0.23
CA LYS A 220 30.05 21.62 -1.04
C LYS A 220 30.48 20.23 -1.53
N ILE A 221 29.51 19.43 -1.97
CA ILE A 221 29.69 18.13 -2.62
C ILE A 221 29.14 18.20 -4.05
N THR A 222 29.96 17.85 -5.03
CA THR A 222 29.55 17.68 -6.43
C THR A 222 29.15 16.22 -6.71
N PRO A 223 28.34 15.93 -7.75
CA PRO A 223 27.96 14.57 -8.12
C PRO A 223 29.17 13.63 -8.28
N ALA A 224 30.16 14.02 -9.07
CA ALA A 224 31.39 13.25 -9.29
C ALA A 224 32.20 12.98 -8.00
N LYS A 225 32.07 13.85 -6.98
CA LYS A 225 32.68 13.61 -5.65
C LYS A 225 31.84 12.63 -4.83
N ALA A 226 30.52 12.67 -4.95
CA ALA A 226 29.61 11.77 -4.25
C ALA A 226 29.73 10.31 -4.70
N GLU A 227 29.96 10.05 -6.00
CA GLU A 227 30.26 8.72 -6.56
C GLU A 227 31.38 7.97 -5.82
N HIS A 228 32.31 8.72 -5.23
CA HIS A 228 33.49 8.19 -4.54
C HIS A 228 33.35 8.17 -3.00
N ILE A 229 32.21 8.60 -2.45
CA ILE A 229 31.95 8.63 -1.01
C ILE A 229 31.10 7.42 -0.61
N LYS A 230 31.69 6.47 0.13
CA LYS A 230 30.97 5.30 0.68
C LYS A 230 30.05 5.63 1.86
N HIS A 231 30.44 6.60 2.68
CA HIS A 231 29.67 7.09 3.82
C HIS A 231 29.86 8.61 3.94
N TYR A 232 28.80 9.36 3.72
CA TYR A 232 28.77 10.81 3.78
C TYR A 232 28.30 11.31 5.16
N LYS A 233 29.03 12.27 5.72
CA LYS A 233 28.63 12.99 6.93
C LYS A 233 28.55 14.48 6.62
N CYS A 234 27.38 15.07 6.88
CA CYS A 234 27.19 16.51 6.73
C CYS A 234 28.13 17.30 7.67
N PRO A 235 28.41 18.59 7.39
CA PRO A 235 29.32 19.39 8.21
C PRO A 235 28.98 19.36 9.71
N SER A 236 27.69 19.42 10.03
CA SER A 236 27.14 19.37 11.40
C SER A 236 27.34 18.02 12.11
N CYS A 237 27.55 16.92 11.38
CA CYS A 237 27.88 15.60 11.94
C CYS A 237 29.38 15.29 11.88
N SER A 238 30.10 15.84 10.90
CA SER A 238 31.56 15.71 10.80
C SER A 238 32.27 16.42 11.96
N ASN A 239 31.80 17.61 12.36
CA ASN A 239 32.41 18.39 13.44
C ASN A 239 32.05 17.92 14.86
N LYS A 240 31.30 16.81 15.02
CA LYS A 240 30.84 16.29 16.33
C LYS A 240 31.77 15.26 16.98
N ARG A 241 33.04 15.19 16.58
CA ARG A 241 34.12 14.50 17.32
C ARG A 241 35.32 15.45 17.45
N ALA A 242 35.92 15.69 18.62
CA ALA A 242 35.65 15.14 19.94
C ALA A 242 35.78 16.22 21.02
N ARG A 243 34.99 16.09 22.10
CA ARG A 243 35.35 16.64 23.42
C ARG A 243 35.88 15.46 24.23
N PRO A 244 37.03 15.60 24.94
CA PRO A 244 37.59 14.52 25.75
C PRO A 244 36.65 14.04 26.84
#